data_AF-A0A3C0VY75-F1
#
_entry.id   AF-A0A3C0VY75-F1
#
_cell.length_a   1.000
_cell.length_b   1.000
_cell.length_c   1.000
_cell.angle_alpha   90.00
_cell.angle_beta   90.00
_cell.angle_gamma   90.00
#
_symmetry.space_group_name_H-M   'P 1'
#
loop_
_entity.id
_entity.type
_entity.pdbx_description
1 polymer ?
#
loop_
_entity_poly.entity_id
_entity_poly.type
_entity_poly.pdbx_seq_one_letter_code
_entity_poly.pdbx_strand_id
1 'polypeptide(L)' 'KRAGERIEQFGHTDAERVRLAYRLTLGREPSAFEAQVAMAFVSDAVPSAENRPWAALAHSLISSIQFRYLD' A
#
# COMPACT_ATOMS: atom_id res chain seq x y z
N LYS A 1 16.85 -1.64 -0.94
CA LYS A 1 15.62 -2.48 -0.96
C LYS A 1 14.42 -1.56 -1.04
N ARG A 2 13.60 -1.67 -2.10
CA ARG A 2 12.46 -0.77 -2.33
C ARG A 2 11.32 -1.11 -1.37
N ALA A 3 10.53 -0.13 -0.93
CA ALA A 3 9.46 -0.34 0.06
C ALA A 3 8.42 -1.38 -0.38
N GLY A 4 8.06 -1.41 -1.67
CA GLY A 4 7.13 -2.40 -2.23
C GLY A 4 7.63 -3.85 -2.13
N GLU A 5 8.92 -4.08 -2.34
CA GLU A 5 9.53 -5.42 -2.24
C GLU A 5 9.47 -5.97 -0.81
N ARG A 6 9.53 -5.10 0.20
CA ARG A 6 9.38 -5.52 1.61
C ARG A 6 7.94 -5.91 1.92
N ILE A 7 6.95 -5.23 1.34
CA ILE A 7 5.54 -5.51 1.59
C ILE A 7 5.16 -6.88 0.98
N GLU A 8 5.61 -7.16 -0.24
CA GLU A 8 5.40 -8.45 -0.92
C GLU A 8 6.00 -9.64 -0.15
N GLN A 9 7.16 -9.44 0.50
CA GLN A 9 7.90 -10.50 1.18
C GLN A 9 7.46 -10.78 2.63
N PHE A 10 6.80 -9.85 3.32
CA PHE A 10 6.59 -9.93 4.78
C PHE A 10 5.16 -10.20 5.25
N GLY A 11 4.14 -10.03 4.43
CA GLY A 11 2.76 -10.37 4.84
C GLY A 11 2.38 -11.80 4.43
N HIS A 12 1.87 -12.59 5.38
CA HIS A 12 1.35 -13.94 5.12
C HIS A 12 -0.03 -13.89 4.46
N THR A 13 -0.76 -12.79 4.67
CA THR A 13 -2.03 -12.48 4.01
C THR A 13 -2.03 -11.07 3.41
N ASP A 14 -2.88 -10.82 2.41
CA ASP A 14 -3.00 -9.49 1.80
C ASP A 14 -3.47 -8.42 2.80
N ALA A 15 -4.31 -8.79 3.76
CA ALA A 15 -4.72 -7.90 4.85
C ALA A 15 -3.52 -7.45 5.72
N GLU A 16 -2.61 -8.36 6.03
CA GLU A 16 -1.37 -8.03 6.75
C GLU A 16 -0.45 -7.15 5.90
N ARG A 17 -0.38 -7.40 4.58
CA ARG A 17 0.39 -6.56 3.65
C ARG A 17 -0.16 -5.14 3.58
N VAL A 18 -1.49 -4.96 3.59
CA VAL A 18 -2.13 -3.64 3.66
C VAL A 18 -1.77 -2.93 4.96
N ARG A 19 -1.89 -3.60 6.12
CA ARG A 19 -1.50 -3.00 7.41
C ARG A 19 -0.02 -2.60 7.44
N LEU A 20 0.84 -3.47 6.92
CA LEU A 20 2.27 -3.19 6.81
C LEU A 20 2.55 -1.99 5.89
N ALA A 21 1.86 -1.88 4.75
CA ALA A 21 1.98 -0.74 3.84
C ALA A 21 1.66 0.59 4.55
N TYR A 22 0.54 0.66 5.26
CA TYR A 22 0.13 1.85 6.02
C TYR A 22 1.10 2.22 7.13
N ARG A 23 1.61 1.23 7.88
CA ARG A 23 2.61 1.48 8.92
C ARG A 23 3.92 2.00 8.34
N LEU A 24 4.36 1.48 7.19
CA LEU A 24 5.62 1.88 6.56
C LEU A 24 5.53 3.24 5.86
N THR A 25 4.38 3.61 5.30
CA THR A 25 4.24 4.87 4.53
C THR A 25 3.64 6.01 5.35
N LEU A 26 2.65 5.73 6.19
CA LEU A 26 1.91 6.75 6.96
C LEU A 26 2.20 6.71 8.47
N GLY A 27 2.92 5.70 8.97
CA GLY A 27 3.25 5.56 10.39
C GLY A 27 2.06 5.17 11.29
N ARG A 28 0.94 4.71 10.71
CA ARG A 28 -0.27 4.33 11.46
C ARG A 28 -0.96 3.10 10.87
N GLU A 29 -1.96 2.58 11.59
CA GLU A 29 -2.88 1.58 11.04
C GLU A 29 -3.87 2.23 10.04
N PRO A 30 -4.33 1.48 9.03
CA PRO A 30 -5.50 1.88 8.26
C PRO A 30 -6.76 1.80 9.13
N SER A 31 -7.72 2.68 8.86
CA SER A 31 -9.11 2.46 9.27
C SER A 31 -9.74 1.29 8.50
N ALA A 32 -10.90 0.80 8.94
CA ALA A 32 -11.62 -0.28 8.26
C ALA A 32 -11.97 0.08 6.79
N PHE A 33 -12.39 1.32 6.55
CA PHE A 33 -12.70 1.80 5.20
C PHE A 33 -11.45 1.88 4.32
N GLU A 34 -10.36 2.44 4.85
CA GLU A 34 -9.08 2.51 4.14
C GLU A 34 -8.52 1.13 3.79
N ALA A 35 -8.63 0.17 4.72
CA ALA A 35 -8.22 -1.21 4.47
C ALA A 35 -9.04 -1.83 3.33
N GLN A 36 -10.36 -1.59 3.30
CA GLN A 36 -11.23 -2.09 2.24
C GLN A 36 -10.86 -1.49 0.87
N VAL A 37 -10.63 -0.17 0.79
CA VAL A 37 -10.23 0.50 -0.45
C VAL A 37 -8.85 0.00 -0.91
N ALA A 38 -7.89 -0.12 0.00
CA ALA A 38 -6.55 -0.61 -0.32
C ALA A 38 -6.57 -2.07 -0.81
N MET A 39 -7.40 -2.92 -0.20
CA MET A 39 -7.62 -4.29 -0.66
C MET A 39 -8.22 -4.33 -2.07
N ALA A 40 -9.27 -3.55 -2.33
CA ALA A 40 -9.86 -3.48 -3.67
C ALA A 40 -8.85 -3.02 -4.72
N PHE A 41 -8.04 -2.02 -4.39
CA PHE A 41 -6.99 -1.49 -5.27
C PHE A 41 -5.96 -2.55 -5.69
N VAL A 42 -5.47 -3.36 -4.74
CA VAL A 42 -4.48 -4.40 -5.04
C VAL A 42 -5.08 -5.63 -5.71
N SER A 43 -6.36 -5.92 -5.48
CA SER A 43 -7.07 -7.04 -6.10
C SER A 43 -7.48 -6.79 -7.55
N ASP A 44 -7.72 -5.53 -7.94
CA ASP A 44 -8.11 -5.16 -9.31
C ASP A 44 -6.90 -5.17 -10.29
N ALA A 45 -5.69 -5.18 -9.75
CA ALA A 45 -4.47 -5.20 -10.53
C ALA A 45 -4.10 -6.62 -10.99
N VAL A 46 -4.06 -6.85 -12.30
CA VAL A 46 -3.48 -8.09 -12.87
C VAL A 46 -1.95 -8.07 -12.70
N PRO A 47 -1.35 -8.94 -11.87
CA PRO A 47 0.09 -8.90 -11.62
C PRO A 47 0.88 -9.19 -12.90
N SER A 48 1.82 -8.33 -13.25
CA SER A 48 2.74 -8.52 -14.38
C SER A 48 4.12 -7.98 -14.03
N ALA A 49 5.12 -8.23 -14.86
CA ALA A 49 6.46 -7.66 -14.65
C ALA A 49 6.43 -6.11 -14.56
N GLU A 50 5.45 -5.49 -15.23
CA GLU A 50 5.20 -4.05 -15.28
C GLU A 50 4.19 -3.60 -14.21
N ASN A 51 3.30 -4.50 -13.75
CA ASN A 51 2.25 -4.18 -12.79
C ASN A 51 2.57 -4.78 -11.40
N ARG A 52 3.12 -3.93 -10.53
CA ARG A 52 3.46 -4.26 -9.13
C ARG A 52 2.48 -3.57 -8.18
N PRO A 53 1.31 -4.18 -7.89
CA PRO A 53 0.23 -3.52 -7.15
C PRO A 53 0.65 -3.00 -5.77
N TRP A 54 1.53 -3.72 -5.07
CA TRP A 54 2.01 -3.31 -3.76
C TRP A 54 2.95 -2.11 -3.80
N ALA A 55 3.77 -2.01 -4.85
CA ALA A 55 4.60 -0.84 -5.08
C ALA A 55 3.74 0.37 -5.46
N ALA A 56 2.71 0.17 -6.29
CA ALA A 56 1.74 1.20 -6.66
C ALA A 56 0.97 1.69 -5.43
N LEU A 57 0.48 0.78 -4.57
CA LEU A 57 -0.19 1.13 -3.32
C LEU A 57 0.72 1.97 -2.42
N ALA A 58 1.97 1.54 -2.20
CA ALA A 58 2.92 2.29 -1.38
C ALA A 58 3.17 3.70 -1.93
N HIS A 59 3.28 3.83 -3.26
CA HIS A 59 3.42 5.13 -3.91
C HIS A 59 2.20 6.02 -3.69
N SER A 60 0.99 5.50 -3.93
CA SER A 60 -0.27 6.22 -3.70
C SER A 60 -0.41 6.72 -2.27
N LEU A 61 -0.05 5.89 -1.28
CA LEU A 61 -0.09 6.27 0.13
C LEU A 61 0.88 7.42 0.44
N ILE A 62 2.12 7.35 -0.04
CA ILE A 62 3.11 8.42 0.16
C ILE A 62 2.62 9.72 -0.50
N SER A 63 2.13 9.64 -1.73
CA SER A 63 1.61 10.80 -2.46
C SER A 63 0.41 11.45 -1.75
N SER A 64 -0.44 10.66 -1.08
CA SER A 64 -1.59 11.19 -0.32
C SER A 64 -1.19 12.09 0.86
N ILE A 65 -0.01 11.88 1.46
CA ILE A 65 0.53 12.77 2.51
C ILE A 65 1.11 14.04 1.90
N GLN A 66 1.79 13.94 0.76
CA GLN A 66 2.49 15.08 0.15
C GLN A 66 1.55 16.22 -0.21
N PHE A 67 0.31 15.93 -0.60
CA PHE A 67 -0.71 16.95 -0.87
C PHE A 67 -1.33 17.59 0.39
N ARG A 68 -1.14 17.02 1.59
CA ARG A 68 -1.65 17.62 2.83
C ARG A 68 -0.86 18.85 3.27
N TYR A 69 0.37 19.00 2.78
CA TYR A 69 1.27 20.10 3.14
C TYR A 69 1.50 21.07 1.97
N LEU A 70 0.69 20.97 0.92
CA LEU A 70 0.64 21.90 -0.21
C LEU A 70 -0.65 22.72 -0.10
N ASP A 71 -0.75 23.52 0.95
CA ASP A 71 -1.61 24.72 0.98
C ASP A 71 -0.73 25.95 0.70
#